data_AF-A0A9W8INA3-F1
#
_entry.id   AF-A0A9W8INA3-F1
#
_cell.length_a   1.000
_cell.length_b   1.000
_cell.length_c   1.000
_cell.angle_alpha   90.00
_cell.angle_beta   90.00
_cell.angle_gamma   90.00
#
_symmetry.space_group_name_H-M   'P 1'
#
loop_
_entity.id
_entity.type
_entity.pdbx_description
1 polymer ?
#
loop_
_entity_poly.entity_id
_entity_poly.type
_entity_poly.pdbx_seq_one_letter_code
_entity_poly.pdbx_strand_id
1 'polypeptide(L)'
;MCVGSKVLQDSLRTDHVLSMNPETHRAESISRRCVQAELVVGYPPFNERYTSSVELDHPWRIVATATPGGAMFKHMKTVWEFIERTPKQGEAPVSPFILSTSSAPALSTLVSFSIEFEFASLVHAHTASLVFDKMAKRNLAAYLDRCQQLYGK
;
A
#
# COMPACT_ATOMS: atom_id res chain seq x y z
N MET A 1 4.42 -9.70 -10.21
CA MET A 1 5.35 -8.67 -9.67
C MET A 1 5.09 -7.39 -10.45
N CYS A 2 5.08 -6.22 -9.81
CA CYS A 2 4.94 -4.96 -10.55
C CYS A 2 6.20 -4.79 -11.42
N VAL A 3 6.02 -4.68 -12.74
CA VAL A 3 7.11 -4.53 -13.73
C VAL A 3 7.09 -3.18 -14.42
N GLY A 4 6.08 -2.35 -14.12
CA GLY A 4 5.97 -1.00 -14.64
C GLY A 4 4.82 -0.27 -13.96
N SER A 5 4.95 1.04 -13.86
CA SER A 5 3.89 1.92 -13.42
C SER A 5 3.95 3.24 -14.17
N LYS A 6 2.79 3.88 -14.35
CA LYS A 6 2.67 5.20 -14.96
C LYS A 6 1.53 5.95 -14.30
N VAL A 7 1.80 7.16 -13.81
CA VAL A 7 0.73 8.09 -13.42
C VAL A 7 0.05 8.60 -14.69
N LEU A 8 -1.25 8.36 -14.80
CA LEU A 8 -2.07 8.75 -15.95
C LEU A 8 -2.66 10.14 -15.77
N GLN A 9 -3.21 10.39 -14.58
CA GLN A 9 -3.78 11.67 -14.20
C GLN A 9 -3.48 11.92 -12.73
N ASP A 10 -3.22 13.17 -12.43
CA ASP A 10 -2.93 13.63 -11.08
C ASP A 10 -3.86 14.80 -10.80
N SER A 11 -4.75 14.65 -9.83
CA SER A 11 -5.56 15.79 -9.41
C SER A 11 -4.60 16.81 -8.78
N LEU A 12 -4.28 17.87 -9.52
CA LEU A 12 -3.55 19.03 -8.98
C LEU A 12 -4.31 19.69 -7.81
N ARG A 13 -5.58 19.34 -7.64
CA ARG A 13 -6.45 19.78 -6.56
C ARG A 13 -6.26 18.89 -5.33
N THR A 14 -5.85 19.52 -4.25
CA THR A 14 -5.90 18.96 -2.89
C THR A 14 -7.20 19.42 -2.23
N ASP A 15 -8.01 18.48 -1.77
CA ASP A 15 -9.24 18.78 -1.04
C ASP A 15 -9.03 18.57 0.46
N HIS A 16 -9.70 19.37 1.28
CA HIS A 16 -9.73 19.17 2.73
C HIS A 16 -10.97 18.37 3.11
N VAL A 17 -10.78 17.24 3.78
CA VAL A 17 -11.87 16.32 4.17
C VAL A 17 -11.72 15.92 5.63
N LEU A 18 -12.84 15.63 6.29
CA LEU A 18 -12.81 15.02 7.62
C LEU A 18 -12.54 13.52 7.48
N SER A 19 -11.48 13.05 8.12
CA SER A 19 -11.12 11.63 8.18
C SER A 19 -10.85 11.23 9.62
N MET A 20 -11.14 9.97 9.95
CA MET A 20 -10.89 9.44 11.29
C MET A 20 -9.41 9.12 11.43
N ASN A 21 -8.77 9.70 12.44
CA ASN A 21 -7.39 9.42 12.80
C ASN A 21 -7.30 8.00 13.40
N PRO A 22 -6.39 7.14 12.90
CA PRO A 22 -6.29 5.75 13.33
C PRO A 22 -5.80 5.57 14.77
N GLU A 23 -5.13 6.57 15.36
CA GLU A 23 -4.62 6.52 16.73
C GLU A 23 -5.61 7.09 17.73
N THR A 24 -6.14 8.27 17.44
CA THR A 24 -7.01 8.99 18.39
C THR A 24 -8.48 8.60 18.23
N HIS A 25 -8.83 7.91 17.14
CA HIS A 25 -10.21 7.65 16.71
C HIS A 25 -11.07 8.93 16.59
N ARG A 26 -10.43 10.10 16.40
CA ARG A 26 -11.12 11.39 16.23
C ARG A 26 -11.16 11.80 14.77
N ALA A 27 -12.20 12.56 14.39
CA ALA A 27 -12.27 13.17 13.08
C ALA A 27 -11.32 14.38 13.02
N GLU A 28 -10.44 14.37 12.02
CA GLU A 28 -9.45 15.42 11.76
C GLU A 28 -9.57 15.88 10.31
N SER A 29 -9.33 17.18 10.08
CA SER A 29 -9.26 17.73 8.73
C SER A 29 -7.94 17.33 8.10
N ILE A 30 -8.01 16.55 7.02
CA ILE A 30 -6.86 16.07 6.26
C ILE A 30 -6.86 16.63 4.85
N SER A 31 -5.69 16.66 4.23
CA SER A 31 -5.55 16.87 2.79
C SER A 31 -5.68 15.53 2.05
N ARG A 32 -6.68 15.43 1.18
CA ARG A 32 -6.90 14.32 0.26
C ARG A 32 -6.45 14.72 -1.14
N ARG A 33 -5.72 13.82 -1.81
CA ARG A 33 -5.35 13.92 -3.22
C ARG A 33 -5.72 12.64 -3.95
N CYS A 34 -6.12 12.75 -5.21
CA CYS A 34 -6.47 11.59 -6.03
C CYS A 34 -5.57 11.49 -7.26
N VAL A 35 -5.08 10.28 -7.54
CA VAL A 35 -4.21 10.01 -8.69
C VAL A 35 -4.73 8.79 -9.41
N GLN A 36 -4.78 8.81 -10.74
CA GLN A 36 -4.93 7.58 -11.52
C GLN A 36 -3.56 7.08 -11.94
N ALA A 37 -3.31 5.80 -11.69
CA ALA A 37 -2.07 5.14 -12.06
C ALA A 37 -2.35 3.84 -12.81
N GLU A 38 -1.64 3.61 -13.90
CA GLU A 38 -1.56 2.31 -14.56
C GLU A 38 -0.44 1.50 -13.88
N LEU A 39 -0.73 0.24 -13.58
CA LEU A 39 0.24 -0.73 -13.09
C LEU A 39 0.30 -1.92 -14.06
N VAL A 40 1.51 -2.43 -14.25
CA VAL A 40 1.77 -3.63 -15.03
C VAL A 40 2.19 -4.75 -14.08
N VAL A 41 1.41 -5.81 -14.02
CA VAL A 41 1.73 -7.02 -13.26
C VAL A 41 2.31 -8.06 -14.20
N GLY A 42 3.59 -8.36 -14.04
CA GLY A 42 4.26 -9.46 -14.73
C GLY A 42 4.20 -10.74 -13.90
N TYR A 43 3.66 -11.80 -14.50
CA TYR A 43 3.79 -13.18 -14.05
C TYR A 43 3.98 -14.05 -15.29
N PRO A 44 5.20 -14.52 -15.63
CA PRO A 44 5.42 -15.30 -16.84
C PRO A 44 4.41 -16.46 -16.95
N PRO A 45 3.68 -16.61 -18.08
CA PRO A 45 3.82 -15.93 -19.38
C PRO A 45 3.02 -14.61 -19.56
N PHE A 46 2.31 -14.12 -18.56
CA PHE A 46 1.38 -12.99 -18.65
C PHE A 46 1.99 -11.66 -18.19
N ASN A 47 1.68 -10.58 -18.91
CA ASN A 47 1.89 -9.20 -18.48
C ASN A 47 0.55 -8.48 -18.58
N GLU A 48 -0.13 -8.31 -17.46
CA GLU A 48 -1.44 -7.69 -17.42
C GLU A 48 -1.35 -6.26 -16.91
N ARG A 49 -2.09 -5.36 -17.55
CA ARG A 49 -2.19 -3.97 -17.14
C ARG A 49 -3.54 -3.73 -16.50
N TYR A 50 -3.53 -2.94 -15.44
CA TYR A 50 -4.75 -2.43 -14.85
C TYR A 50 -4.51 -1.00 -14.37
N THR A 51 -5.57 -0.20 -14.42
CA THR A 51 -5.55 1.16 -13.88
C THR A 51 -6.16 1.14 -12.50
N SER A 52 -5.62 1.94 -11.59
CA SER A 52 -6.18 2.19 -10.26
C SER A 52 -6.42 3.67 -10.04
N SER A 53 -7.54 3.98 -9.40
CA SER A 53 -7.75 5.26 -8.71
C SER A 53 -7.12 5.16 -7.33
N VAL A 54 -6.22 6.07 -7.01
CA VAL A 54 -5.42 6.12 -5.78
C VAL A 54 -5.80 7.38 -5.00
N GLU A 55 -6.35 7.18 -3.81
CA GLU A 55 -6.69 8.23 -2.86
C GLU A 55 -5.58 8.30 -1.80
N LEU A 56 -4.99 9.48 -1.65
CA LEU A 56 -3.93 9.78 -0.70
C LEU A 56 -4.50 10.68 0.38
N ASP A 57 -4.81 10.08 1.52
CA ASP A 57 -5.28 10.74 2.73
C ASP A 57 -4.07 11.03 3.61
N HIS A 58 -3.43 12.19 3.40
CA HIS A 58 -2.26 12.53 4.19
C HIS A 58 -2.65 12.79 5.66
N PRO A 59 -1.78 12.45 6.62
CA PRO A 59 -0.50 11.74 6.47
C PRO A 59 -0.59 10.20 6.55
N TRP A 60 -1.74 9.62 6.92
CA TRP A 60 -1.76 8.25 7.45
C TRP A 60 -2.38 7.19 6.54
N ARG A 61 -3.02 7.51 5.42
CA ARG A 61 -3.73 6.48 4.63
C ARG A 61 -3.60 6.64 3.12
N ILE A 62 -3.43 5.53 2.43
CA ILE A 62 -3.48 5.44 0.98
C ILE A 62 -4.42 4.30 0.59
N VAL A 63 -5.40 4.59 -0.27
CA VAL A 63 -6.33 3.59 -0.80
C VAL A 63 -6.20 3.55 -2.31
N ALA A 64 -5.83 2.41 -2.87
CA ALA A 64 -5.83 2.22 -4.33
C ALA A 64 -6.87 1.19 -4.72
N THR A 65 -7.78 1.57 -5.61
CA THR A 65 -8.87 0.72 -6.12
C THR A 65 -8.73 0.58 -7.64
N ALA A 66 -8.71 -0.65 -8.15
CA ALA A 66 -8.71 -0.90 -9.60
C ALA A 66 -9.96 -0.31 -10.24
N THR A 67 -9.79 0.38 -11.37
CA THR A 67 -10.90 0.96 -12.11
C THR A 67 -11.76 -0.16 -12.72
N PRO A 68 -13.09 -0.05 -12.68
CA PRO A 68 -13.98 -1.00 -13.35
C PRO A 68 -13.68 -1.11 -14.85
N GLY A 69 -13.90 -2.28 -15.43
CA GLY A 69 -13.73 -2.53 -16.87
C GLY A 69 -12.34 -3.05 -17.29
N GLY A 70 -11.42 -3.27 -16.34
CA GLY A 70 -10.18 -4.00 -16.60
C GLY A 70 -10.41 -5.51 -16.81
N ALA A 71 -9.56 -6.15 -17.61
CA ALA A 71 -9.68 -7.59 -17.91
C ALA A 71 -9.17 -8.51 -16.77
N MET A 72 -8.34 -7.98 -15.88
CA MET A 72 -7.63 -8.77 -14.85
C MET A 72 -8.49 -8.98 -13.60
N PHE A 73 -9.05 -7.91 -13.05
CA PHE A 73 -9.74 -7.90 -11.76
C PHE A 73 -11.21 -7.51 -11.92
N LYS A 74 -12.11 -8.27 -11.30
CA LYS A 74 -13.48 -7.79 -11.03
C LYS A 74 -13.46 -6.71 -9.96
N HIS A 75 -12.62 -6.93 -8.94
CA HIS A 75 -12.34 -5.96 -7.89
C HIS A 75 -10.91 -6.12 -7.42
N MET A 76 -10.25 -5.02 -7.10
CA MET A 76 -8.99 -5.03 -6.38
C MET A 76 -8.91 -3.72 -5.60
N LYS A 77 -8.67 -3.83 -4.30
CA LYS A 77 -8.42 -2.69 -3.43
C LYS A 77 -7.25 -2.99 -2.52
N THR A 78 -6.37 -2.02 -2.38
CA THR A 78 -5.30 -2.03 -1.40
C THR A 78 -5.46 -0.84 -0.48
N VAL A 79 -5.21 -1.06 0.81
CA VAL A 79 -5.23 -0.04 1.84
C VAL A 79 -3.89 -0.09 2.55
N TRP A 80 -3.22 1.04 2.59
CA TRP A 80 -2.00 1.27 3.36
C TRP A 80 -2.32 2.26 4.46
N GLU A 81 -2.02 1.89 5.70
CA GLU A 81 -2.15 2.78 6.85
C GLU A 81 -0.81 2.90 7.57
N PHE A 82 -0.47 4.12 7.95
CA PHE A 82 0.76 4.48 8.63
C PHE A 82 0.40 4.99 10.01
N ILE A 83 0.80 4.25 11.04
CA ILE A 83 0.46 4.51 12.43
C ILE A 83 1.76 4.78 13.18
N GLU A 84 1.85 5.89 13.89
CA GLU A 84 2.99 6.21 14.74
C GLU A 84 2.95 5.32 15.99
N ARG A 85 4.03 4.60 16.27
CA ARG A 85 4.21 3.97 17.57
C ARG A 85 4.90 4.95 18.50
N THR A 86 4.15 5.38 19.51
CA THR A 86 4.76 5.99 20.70
C THR A 86 5.26 4.89 21.65
N PRO A 87 6.41 5.07 22.31
CA PRO A 87 6.97 4.07 23.26
C PRO A 87 6.12 3.78 24.51
N LYS A 88 4.93 4.37 24.64
CA LYS A 88 4.09 4.31 25.85
C LYS A 88 3.10 3.14 25.90
N GLN A 89 2.97 2.34 24.84
CA GLN A 89 2.15 1.12 24.86
C GLN A 89 3.06 -0.10 25.00
N GLY A 90 2.87 -0.81 26.11
CA GLY A 90 3.74 -1.86 26.63
C GLY A 90 4.11 -2.98 25.65
N GLU A 91 5.22 -3.63 26.02
CA GLU A 91 5.85 -4.79 25.42
C GLU A 91 4.92 -5.69 24.58
N ALA A 92 5.11 -5.67 23.26
CA ALA A 92 4.54 -6.62 22.32
C ALA A 92 5.58 -6.96 21.24
N PRO A 93 5.53 -8.18 20.67
CA PRO A 93 6.72 -8.94 20.29
C PRO A 93 7.52 -8.27 19.18
N VAL A 94 8.84 -8.26 19.38
CA VAL A 94 9.84 -7.96 18.34
C VAL A 94 9.52 -8.78 17.10
N SER A 95 8.99 -8.11 16.08
CA SER A 95 8.87 -8.71 14.75
C SER A 95 10.28 -9.05 14.26
N PRO A 96 10.53 -10.23 13.68
CA PRO A 96 11.87 -10.69 13.27
C PRO A 96 12.52 -9.83 12.18
N PHE A 97 11.84 -8.78 11.70
CA PHE A 97 12.34 -7.82 10.72
C PHE A 97 12.90 -6.53 11.33
N ILE A 98 12.79 -6.30 12.66
CA ILE A 98 13.39 -5.11 13.27
C ILE A 98 14.83 -5.43 13.67
N LEU A 99 15.79 -4.90 12.89
CA LEU A 99 17.18 -4.76 13.33
C LEU A 99 17.20 -3.72 14.46
N SER A 100 17.17 -4.17 15.71
CA SER A 100 17.34 -3.31 16.87
C SER A 100 18.80 -2.85 16.96
N THR A 101 19.14 -1.78 16.24
CA THR A 101 20.39 -1.06 16.46
C THR A 101 20.07 0.33 16.97
N SER A 102 20.59 0.63 18.17
CA SER A 102 20.66 1.92 18.86
C SER A 102 19.57 2.25 19.89
N SER A 103 20.05 2.75 21.01
CA SER A 103 19.41 3.04 22.29
C SER A 103 18.71 4.42 22.34
N ALA A 104 18.07 4.83 21.25
CA ALA A 104 17.19 6.01 21.23
C ALA A 104 15.72 5.54 21.25
N PRO A 105 14.76 6.31 21.82
CA PRO A 105 13.35 6.00 21.66
C PRO A 105 13.01 6.16 20.18
N ALA A 106 13.14 5.10 19.40
CA ALA A 106 12.93 5.12 17.98
C ALA A 106 11.44 5.37 17.74
N LEU A 107 11.11 6.58 17.29
CA LEU A 107 9.84 6.82 16.61
C LEU A 107 9.77 5.78 15.48
N SER A 108 8.88 4.80 15.64
CA SER A 108 8.71 3.72 14.68
C SER A 108 7.31 3.84 14.09
N THR A 109 7.19 3.59 12.79
CA THR A 109 5.88 3.60 12.12
C THR A 109 5.46 2.17 11.89
N LEU A 110 4.29 1.80 12.40
CA LEU A 110 3.62 0.58 12.02
C LEU A 110 2.95 0.80 10.67
N VAL A 111 3.33 -0.01 9.67
CA VAL A 111 2.70 0.00 8.35
C VAL A 111 1.72 -1.17 8.29
N SER A 112 0.42 -0.87 8.23
CA SER A 112 -0.63 -1.83 7.98
C SER A 112 -0.92 -1.89 6.48
N PHE A 113 -0.82 -3.08 5.88
CA PHE A 113 -1.13 -3.30 4.48
C PHE A 113 -2.24 -4.34 4.36
N SER A 114 -3.36 -3.95 3.78
CA SER A 114 -4.48 -4.82 3.46
C SER A 114 -4.73 -4.84 1.96
N ILE A 115 -5.09 -6.01 1.43
CA ILE A 115 -5.40 -6.21 0.03
C ILE A 115 -6.59 -7.15 -0.08
N GLU A 116 -7.59 -6.73 -0.85
CA GLU A 116 -8.74 -7.53 -1.25
C GLU A 116 -8.79 -7.55 -2.78
N PHE A 117 -9.02 -8.71 -3.37
CA PHE A 117 -9.08 -8.84 -4.83
C PHE A 117 -9.96 -10.01 -5.26
N GLU A 118 -10.54 -9.88 -6.44
CA GLU A 118 -11.22 -10.94 -7.16
C GLU A 118 -10.81 -10.86 -8.63
N PHE A 119 -10.29 -11.96 -9.17
CA PHE A 119 -9.93 -12.06 -10.57
C PHE A 119 -11.15 -12.28 -11.45
N ALA A 120 -11.13 -11.74 -12.67
CA ALA A 120 -12.18 -12.00 -13.66
C ALA A 120 -12.11 -13.43 -14.22
N SER A 121 -10.91 -14.02 -14.29
CA SER A 121 -10.66 -15.36 -14.82
C SER A 121 -10.33 -16.35 -13.69
N LEU A 122 -10.93 -17.55 -13.77
CA LEU A 122 -10.64 -18.66 -12.86
C LEU A 122 -9.18 -19.14 -12.96
N VAL A 123 -8.57 -19.02 -14.14
CA VAL A 123 -7.15 -19.36 -14.33
C VAL A 123 -6.26 -18.38 -13.59
N HIS A 124 -6.57 -17.08 -13.66
CA HIS A 124 -5.86 -16.05 -12.90
C HIS A 124 -6.07 -16.24 -11.40
N ALA A 125 -7.30 -16.53 -10.95
CA ALA A 125 -7.59 -16.82 -9.54
C ALA A 125 -6.77 -18.00 -9.01
N HIS A 126 -6.72 -19.10 -9.76
CA HIS A 126 -5.98 -20.30 -9.36
C HIS A 126 -4.46 -20.09 -9.37
N THR A 127 -3.94 -19.37 -10.35
CA THR A 127 -2.50 -19.06 -10.41
C THR A 127 -2.11 -18.07 -9.32
N ALA A 128 -2.93 -17.04 -9.10
CA ALA A 128 -2.66 -15.99 -8.13
C ALA A 128 -2.61 -16.51 -6.69
N SER A 129 -3.49 -17.44 -6.31
CA SER A 129 -3.47 -18.03 -4.97
C SER A 129 -2.14 -18.72 -4.65
N LEU A 130 -1.52 -19.37 -5.64
CA LEU A 130 -0.22 -20.04 -5.51
C LEU A 130 0.94 -19.06 -5.35
N VAL A 131 0.78 -17.82 -5.80
CA VAL A 131 1.87 -16.85 -5.91
C VAL A 131 1.69 -15.59 -5.06
N PHE A 132 0.55 -15.47 -4.39
CA PHE A 132 0.16 -14.29 -3.64
C PHE A 132 1.14 -13.96 -2.52
N ASP A 133 1.47 -14.94 -1.66
CA ASP A 133 2.38 -14.75 -0.53
C ASP A 133 3.75 -14.22 -0.98
N LYS A 134 4.28 -14.80 -2.07
CA LYS A 134 5.53 -14.37 -2.68
C LYS A 134 5.44 -12.97 -3.27
N MET A 135 4.30 -12.59 -3.85
CA MET A 135 4.07 -11.25 -4.39
C MET A 135 3.97 -10.20 -3.27
N ALA A 136 3.19 -10.45 -2.23
CA ALA A 136 3.05 -9.54 -1.09
C ALA A 136 4.40 -9.28 -0.40
N LYS A 137 5.17 -10.35 -0.14
CA LYS A 137 6.53 -10.24 0.43
C LYS A 137 7.47 -9.41 -0.44
N ARG A 138 7.43 -9.62 -1.77
CA ARG A 138 8.27 -8.87 -2.72
C ARG A 138 7.87 -7.40 -2.80
N ASN A 139 6.58 -7.08 -2.78
CA ASN A 139 6.12 -5.69 -2.77
C ASN A 139 6.56 -4.97 -1.49
N LEU A 140 6.42 -5.62 -0.32
CA LEU A 140 6.88 -5.06 0.95
C LEU A 140 8.40 -4.87 0.99
N ALA A 141 9.16 -5.87 0.51
CA ALA A 141 10.61 -5.76 0.43
C ALA A 141 11.04 -4.59 -0.47
N ALA A 142 10.45 -4.46 -1.66
CA ALA A 142 10.74 -3.35 -2.56
C ALA A 142 10.40 -1.97 -1.96
N TYR A 143 9.33 -1.88 -1.17
CA TYR A 143 9.00 -0.68 -0.40
C TYR A 143 10.08 -0.34 0.62
N LEU A 144 10.48 -1.32 1.45
CA LEU A 144 11.52 -1.12 2.47
C LEU A 144 12.88 -0.77 1.85
N ASP A 145 13.28 -1.46 0.78
CA ASP A 145 14.50 -1.16 0.01
C ASP A 145 14.48 0.28 -0.50
N ARG A 146 13.32 0.75 -1.00
CA ARG A 146 13.16 2.12 -1.47
C ARG A 146 13.26 3.13 -0.33
N CYS A 147 12.66 2.83 0.83
CA CYS A 147 12.81 3.66 2.03
C CYS A 147 14.27 3.76 2.45
N GLN A 148 15.02 2.64 2.43
CA GLN A 148 16.44 2.64 2.76
C GLN A 148 17.26 3.47 1.77
N GLN A 149 16.97 3.37 0.47
CA GLN A 149 17.65 4.20 -0.55
C GLN A 149 17.38 5.71 -0.38
N LEU A 150 16.17 6.10 0.04
CA LEU A 150 15.77 7.50 0.16
C LEU A 150 16.14 8.14 1.51
N TYR A 151 16.05 7.37 2.60
CA TYR A 151 16.12 7.87 3.97
C TYR A 151 17.21 7.19 4.82
N GLY A 152 17.78 6.07 4.37
CA GLY A 152 18.74 5.26 5.13
C GLY A 152 20.18 5.77 5.06
N LYS A 153 20.41 6.98 5.57
CA LYS A 153 21.77 7.51 5.79
C LYS A 153 22.60 6.58 6.67
#